data_AF-A0A0R2SPM3-F1
#
_entry.id   AF-A0A0R2SPM3-F1
#
_cell.length_a   1.000
_cell.length_b   1.000
_cell.length_c   1.000
_cell.angle_alpha   90.00
_cell.angle_beta   90.00
_cell.angle_gamma   90.00
#
_symmetry.space_group_name_H-M   'P 1'
#
loop_
_entity.id
_entity.type
_entity.pdbx_description
1 polymer ?
#
loop_
_entity_poly.entity_id
_entity_poly.type
_entity_poly.pdbx_seq_one_letter_code
_entity_poly.pdbx_strand_id
1 'polypeptide(L)'
;MAIIDSGKVKTGVFSQGRALITDRTLRTDRWWVQPLITFAVLIAFVIYATFRAFENKHYFAEPLISPFYSPCLSTICVEGAAHFGTPIGSVTLFGLLISPALFILIFPLGFRLTCYYYRKAYYRSFWMSPPACAVAEPHKKYTGETRAPLILQNGHRWFFYAGLVFNVILTYDAIITFKNEEGQWGHMSVGTLVLLLNAALL
;
A
#
# COMPACT_ATOMS: atom_id res chain seq x y z
N MET A 1 -24.60 11.02 39.43
CA MET A 1 -24.88 9.58 39.61
C MET A 1 -26.19 9.26 38.91
N ALA A 2 -26.15 8.75 37.66
CA ALA A 2 -27.34 8.49 36.86
C ALA A 2 -27.68 7.00 36.89
N ILE A 3 -28.85 6.65 37.45
CA ILE A 3 -29.32 5.26 37.51
C ILE A 3 -29.94 4.90 36.16
N ILE A 4 -29.20 4.18 35.32
CA ILE A 4 -29.73 3.60 34.08
C ILE A 4 -30.37 2.25 34.42
N ASP A 5 -31.66 2.31 34.77
CA ASP A 5 -32.52 1.16 34.84
C ASP A 5 -32.58 0.43 33.48
N SER A 6 -32.47 -0.89 33.53
CA SER A 6 -32.65 -1.78 32.39
C SER A 6 -32.63 -3.22 32.88
N GLY A 7 -33.81 -3.83 33.03
CA GLY A 7 -34.02 -5.22 33.46
C GLY A 7 -33.57 -6.30 32.46
N LYS A 8 -32.54 -6.04 31.65
CA LYS A 8 -31.88 -7.04 30.80
C LYS A 8 -30.58 -7.50 31.47
N VAL A 9 -30.29 -8.81 31.43
CA VAL A 9 -28.99 -9.34 31.85
C VAL A 9 -27.89 -8.68 31.01
N LYS A 10 -27.14 -7.77 31.64
CA LYS A 10 -26.19 -6.92 30.94
C LYS A 10 -24.95 -7.74 30.58
N THR A 11 -24.76 -8.02 29.28
CA THR A 11 -23.64 -8.82 28.77
C THR A 11 -22.53 -7.96 28.17
N GLY A 12 -21.34 -8.55 27.97
CA GLY A 12 -20.20 -7.87 27.36
C GLY A 12 -19.70 -6.67 28.18
N VAL A 13 -19.60 -5.49 27.55
CA VAL A 13 -19.08 -4.27 28.19
C VAL A 13 -19.99 -3.71 29.30
N PHE A 14 -21.25 -4.17 29.39
CA PHE A 14 -22.24 -3.65 30.32
C PHE A 14 -22.41 -4.49 31.60
N SER A 15 -21.67 -5.59 31.76
CA SER A 15 -21.88 -6.54 32.86
C SER A 15 -21.52 -5.95 34.23
N GLN A 16 -22.29 -6.35 35.25
CA GLN A 16 -21.96 -6.07 36.65
C GLN A 16 -20.53 -6.54 36.93
N GLY A 17 -19.69 -5.62 37.42
CA GLY A 17 -18.26 -5.87 37.68
C GLY A 17 -17.28 -5.31 36.64
N ARG A 18 -17.72 -4.79 35.49
CA ARG A 18 -16.83 -4.05 34.56
C ARG A 18 -16.87 -2.54 34.84
N ALA A 19 -15.70 -1.90 34.82
CA ALA A 19 -15.59 -0.46 35.11
C ALA A 19 -16.33 0.40 34.05
N LEU A 20 -17.23 1.26 34.51
CA LEU A 20 -17.95 2.22 33.67
C LEU A 20 -17.06 3.43 33.34
N ILE A 21 -16.15 3.23 32.39
CA ILE A 21 -15.26 4.28 31.88
C ILE A 21 -16.09 5.27 31.04
N THR A 22 -16.28 6.48 31.56
CA THR A 22 -16.91 7.60 30.85
C THR A 22 -15.94 8.36 29.95
N ASP A 23 -14.63 8.21 30.18
CA ASP A 23 -13.58 8.98 29.52
C ASP A 23 -13.33 8.50 28.08
N ARG A 24 -13.18 9.46 27.17
CA ARG A 24 -12.97 9.17 25.73
C ARG A 24 -11.56 8.65 25.42
N THR A 25 -10.62 8.80 26.34
CA THR A 25 -9.24 8.30 26.25
C THR A 25 -8.70 8.10 27.66
N LEU A 26 -8.09 6.94 27.91
CA LEU A 26 -7.32 6.66 29.14
C LEU A 26 -5.81 6.85 28.94
N ARG A 27 -5.36 7.26 27.75
CA ARG A 27 -3.95 7.54 27.47
C ARG A 27 -3.61 9.00 27.75
N THR A 28 -2.64 9.18 28.66
CA THR A 28 -2.07 10.47 29.08
C THR A 28 -0.88 10.92 28.20
N ASP A 29 -0.33 10.01 27.39
CA ASP A 29 0.79 10.28 26.48
C ASP A 29 0.33 10.81 25.10
N ARG A 30 1.28 11.15 24.23
CA ARG A 30 1.02 11.72 22.89
C ARG A 30 0.58 10.66 21.86
N TRP A 31 -0.47 9.89 22.19
CA TRP A 31 -0.99 8.77 21.40
C TRP A 31 -1.35 9.12 19.94
N TRP A 32 -1.62 10.39 19.64
CA TRP A 32 -1.95 10.89 18.30
C TRP A 32 -0.73 11.04 17.37
N VAL A 33 0.50 11.05 17.90
CA VAL A 33 1.72 11.26 17.11
C VAL A 33 1.94 10.10 16.13
N GLN A 34 1.72 8.85 16.56
CA GLN A 34 1.86 7.68 15.69
C GLN A 34 0.92 7.74 14.45
N PRO A 35 -0.42 7.87 14.60
CA PRO A 35 -1.30 7.99 13.44
C PRO A 35 -1.03 9.24 12.60
N LEU A 36 -0.60 10.38 13.19
CA LEU A 36 -0.24 11.56 12.40
C LEU A 36 1.00 11.34 11.52
N ILE A 37 2.05 10.70 12.05
CA ILE A 37 3.23 10.34 11.25
C ILE A 37 2.84 9.38 10.11
N THR A 38 2.02 8.37 10.41
CA THR A 38 1.49 7.45 9.38
C THR A 38 0.67 8.18 8.31
N PHE A 39 -0.19 9.14 8.69
CA PHE A 39 -0.95 9.97 7.76
C PHE A 39 -0.05 10.81 6.85
N ALA A 40 0.91 11.53 7.44
CA ALA A 40 1.83 12.41 6.71
C ALA A 40 2.73 11.64 5.73
N VAL A 41 3.32 10.52 6.17
CA VAL A 41 4.19 9.68 5.33
C VAL A 41 3.40 9.04 4.19
N LEU A 42 2.18 8.53 4.45
CA LEU A 42 1.35 7.94 3.40
C LEU A 42 0.87 8.99 2.38
N ILE A 43 0.53 10.21 2.79
CA ILE A 43 0.16 11.30 1.87
C ILE A 43 1.35 11.73 1.03
N ALA A 44 2.53 11.95 1.65
CA ALA A 44 3.75 12.28 0.92
C ALA A 44 4.12 11.20 -0.10
N PHE A 45 4.02 9.93 0.28
CA PHE A 45 4.23 8.80 -0.62
C PHE A 45 3.20 8.77 -1.77
N VAL A 46 1.91 8.98 -1.50
CA VAL A 46 0.87 9.02 -2.55
C VAL A 46 1.13 10.15 -3.55
N ILE A 47 1.42 11.37 -3.07
CA ILE A 47 1.73 12.51 -3.96
C ILE A 47 2.96 12.21 -4.84
N TYR A 48 4.04 11.70 -4.25
CA TYR A 48 5.26 11.33 -4.96
C TYR A 48 5.02 10.17 -5.97
N ALA A 49 4.32 9.11 -5.55
CA ALA A 49 4.02 7.97 -6.39
C ALA A 49 3.10 8.33 -7.57
N THR A 50 2.10 9.18 -7.34
CA THR A 50 1.25 9.74 -8.41
C THR A 50 2.10 10.55 -9.40
N PHE A 51 2.94 11.47 -8.93
CA PHE A 51 3.82 12.25 -9.80
C PHE A 51 4.71 11.34 -10.66
N ARG A 52 5.46 10.42 -10.04
CA ARG A 52 6.37 9.49 -10.74
C ARG A 52 5.66 8.48 -11.64
N ALA A 53 4.40 8.14 -11.37
CA ALA A 53 3.60 7.29 -12.25
C ALA A 53 3.16 8.03 -13.53
N PHE A 54 2.86 9.34 -13.47
CA PHE A 54 2.48 10.15 -14.63
C PHE A 54 3.67 10.74 -15.41
N GLU A 55 4.84 10.90 -14.78
CA GLU A 55 6.00 11.57 -15.40
C GLU A 55 6.54 10.85 -16.66
N ASN A 56 6.47 9.52 -16.70
CA ASN A 56 6.95 8.65 -17.79
C ASN A 56 8.41 8.96 -18.25
N LYS A 57 9.26 9.36 -17.31
CA LYS A 57 10.69 9.69 -17.52
C LYS A 57 11.55 9.21 -16.36
N HIS A 58 12.85 9.04 -16.62
CA HIS A 58 13.85 8.68 -15.62
C HIS A 58 13.46 7.42 -14.82
N TYR A 59 12.93 6.40 -15.51
CA TYR A 59 12.50 5.12 -14.93
C TYR A 59 13.38 3.93 -15.33
N PHE A 60 14.33 4.13 -16.25
CA PHE A 60 15.26 3.13 -16.75
C PHE A 60 16.64 3.77 -16.97
N ALA A 61 17.68 3.04 -16.60
CA ALA A 61 19.09 3.30 -16.93
C ALA A 61 19.84 1.97 -16.76
N GLU A 62 20.27 1.36 -17.87
CA GLU A 62 20.81 -0.02 -17.91
C GLU A 62 21.78 -0.34 -16.74
N PRO A 63 21.61 -1.45 -15.99
CA PRO A 63 20.51 -2.43 -15.99
C PRO A 63 19.34 -2.09 -15.01
N LEU A 64 19.29 -0.87 -14.46
CA LEU A 64 18.32 -0.46 -13.44
C LEU A 64 16.95 -0.11 -14.06
N ILE A 65 15.91 -0.85 -13.69
CA ILE A 65 14.50 -0.50 -13.96
C ILE A 65 13.76 -0.12 -12.67
N SER A 66 12.90 0.89 -12.74
CA SER A 66 12.04 1.32 -11.63
C SER A 66 10.94 0.28 -11.33
N PRO A 67 10.73 -0.15 -10.08
CA PRO A 67 9.64 -1.07 -9.71
C PRO A 67 8.22 -0.56 -9.98
N PHE A 68 8.06 0.73 -10.31
CA PHE A 68 6.79 1.29 -10.78
C PHE A 68 6.50 0.99 -12.26
N TYR A 69 7.52 0.60 -13.04
CA TYR A 69 7.45 0.42 -14.50
C TYR A 69 7.77 -1.02 -14.95
N SER A 70 8.19 -1.91 -14.04
CA SER A 70 8.46 -3.33 -14.36
C SER A 70 7.26 -4.25 -14.11
N PRO A 71 6.96 -5.22 -15.00
CA PRO A 71 7.60 -5.45 -16.29
C PRO A 71 7.09 -4.42 -17.32
N CYS A 72 7.94 -3.85 -18.16
CA CYS A 72 7.50 -2.78 -19.07
C CYS A 72 6.72 -3.34 -20.28
N LEU A 73 5.40 -3.53 -20.13
CA LEU A 73 4.51 -4.23 -21.08
C LEU A 73 4.01 -3.38 -22.27
N SER A 74 4.40 -2.11 -22.39
CA SER A 74 3.86 -1.20 -23.41
C SER A 74 4.86 -0.91 -24.54
N THR A 75 4.38 -0.75 -25.78
CA THR A 75 5.21 -0.29 -26.91
C THR A 75 5.74 1.14 -26.78
N ILE A 76 5.40 1.86 -25.69
CA ILE A 76 5.95 3.19 -25.33
C ILE A 76 7.20 3.07 -24.43
N CYS A 77 7.55 1.86 -23.96
CA CYS A 77 8.70 1.62 -23.11
C CYS A 77 10.03 1.94 -23.82
N VAL A 78 11.00 2.49 -23.07
CA VAL A 78 12.38 2.69 -23.56
C VAL A 78 12.99 1.33 -23.96
N GLU A 79 13.81 1.32 -25.02
CA GLU A 79 14.53 0.14 -25.47
C GLU A 79 15.37 -0.47 -24.33
N GLY A 80 15.43 -1.81 -24.26
CA GLY A 80 16.03 -2.55 -23.13
C GLY A 80 15.08 -2.78 -21.93
N ALA A 81 14.20 -1.84 -21.60
CA ALA A 81 13.35 -1.90 -20.40
C ALA A 81 12.22 -2.96 -20.44
N ALA A 82 11.96 -3.59 -21.59
CA ALA A 82 10.84 -4.50 -21.81
C ALA A 82 11.26 -5.99 -21.75
N HIS A 83 11.78 -6.45 -20.61
CA HIS A 83 12.33 -7.80 -20.44
C HIS A 83 11.36 -8.97 -20.77
N PHE A 84 10.05 -8.72 -20.72
CA PHE A 84 9.00 -9.73 -20.96
C PHE A 84 8.15 -9.44 -22.22
N GLY A 85 8.62 -8.54 -23.09
CA GLY A 85 7.92 -8.10 -24.30
C GLY A 85 6.79 -7.10 -24.05
N THR A 86 6.23 -6.57 -25.14
CA THR A 86 5.28 -5.43 -25.11
C THR A 86 3.90 -5.80 -25.69
N PRO A 87 3.08 -6.61 -25.00
CA PRO A 87 1.75 -7.01 -25.49
C PRO A 87 0.70 -5.87 -25.47
N ILE A 88 0.98 -4.74 -24.82
CA ILE A 88 0.09 -3.59 -24.74
C ILE A 88 0.57 -2.52 -25.75
N GLY A 89 -0.29 -2.12 -26.68
CA GLY A 89 0.01 -1.03 -27.60
C GLY A 89 0.07 0.35 -26.92
N SER A 90 0.25 1.39 -27.73
CA SER A 90 0.19 2.78 -27.28
C SER A 90 -1.26 3.21 -27.00
N VAL A 91 -1.73 3.10 -25.75
CA VAL A 91 -3.08 3.54 -25.37
C VAL A 91 -3.08 5.04 -25.05
N THR A 92 -3.82 5.80 -25.84
CA THR A 92 -4.19 7.19 -25.53
C THR A 92 -5.59 7.24 -24.91
N LEU A 93 -5.79 8.08 -23.89
CA LEU A 93 -7.07 8.28 -23.23
C LEU A 93 -7.27 9.78 -22.99
N PHE A 94 -8.39 10.34 -23.50
CA PHE A 94 -8.68 11.78 -23.50
C PHE A 94 -7.53 12.66 -24.04
N GLY A 95 -6.76 12.14 -25.02
CA GLY A 95 -5.61 12.83 -25.61
C GLY A 95 -4.30 12.71 -24.83
N LEU A 96 -4.31 12.13 -23.61
CA LEU A 96 -3.11 11.83 -22.84
C LEU A 96 -2.58 10.43 -23.21
N LEU A 97 -1.26 10.29 -23.37
CA LEU A 97 -0.62 8.98 -23.42
C LEU A 97 -0.62 8.37 -22.00
N ILE A 98 -1.15 7.14 -21.86
CA ILE A 98 -1.10 6.44 -20.57
C ILE A 98 0.35 5.97 -20.33
N SER A 99 0.94 6.43 -19.23
CA SER A 99 2.24 5.96 -18.75
C SER A 99 2.22 4.44 -18.50
N PRO A 100 3.22 3.66 -18.94
CA PRO A 100 3.25 2.19 -18.77
C PRO A 100 3.05 1.75 -17.31
N ALA A 101 3.55 2.53 -16.35
CA ALA A 101 3.39 2.29 -14.93
C ALA A 101 1.93 2.11 -14.48
N LEU A 102 0.98 2.81 -15.11
CA LEU A 102 -0.43 2.81 -14.66
C LEU A 102 -1.16 1.48 -14.91
N PHE A 103 -0.75 0.70 -15.91
CA PHE A 103 -1.28 -0.65 -16.14
C PHE A 103 -0.87 -1.64 -15.05
N ILE A 104 0.29 -1.41 -14.44
CA ILE A 104 0.94 -2.32 -13.50
C ILE A 104 0.64 -1.91 -12.06
N LEU A 105 0.69 -0.61 -11.75
CA LEU A 105 0.57 -0.06 -10.40
C LEU A 105 -0.67 -0.54 -9.64
N ILE A 106 -1.76 -0.86 -10.35
CA ILE A 106 -2.98 -1.44 -9.78
C ILE A 106 -2.74 -2.74 -8.98
N PHE A 107 -1.76 -3.57 -9.35
CA PHE A 107 -1.46 -4.83 -8.68
C PHE A 107 -0.74 -4.65 -7.32
N PRO A 108 0.44 -4.00 -7.21
CA PRO A 108 1.08 -3.76 -5.93
C PRO A 108 0.32 -2.73 -5.07
N LEU A 109 -0.39 -1.77 -5.68
CA LEU A 109 -1.27 -0.87 -4.94
C LEU A 109 -2.48 -1.63 -4.37
N GLY A 110 -3.13 -2.50 -5.16
CA GLY A 110 -4.24 -3.33 -4.71
C GLY A 110 -3.82 -4.33 -3.63
N PHE A 111 -2.64 -4.95 -3.76
CA PHE A 111 -2.06 -5.81 -2.74
C PHE A 111 -1.86 -5.07 -1.42
N ARG A 112 -1.20 -3.90 -1.45
CA ARG A 112 -0.98 -3.08 -0.25
C ARG A 112 -2.29 -2.55 0.33
N LEU A 113 -3.19 -1.98 -0.48
CA LEU A 113 -4.47 -1.44 0.00
C LEU A 113 -5.44 -2.51 0.56
N THR A 114 -5.26 -3.79 0.23
CA THR A 114 -6.06 -4.88 0.80
C THR A 114 -5.38 -5.62 1.96
N CYS A 115 -4.06 -5.47 2.11
CA CYS A 115 -3.26 -6.13 3.15
C CYS A 115 -3.67 -5.70 4.56
N TYR A 116 -3.80 -6.67 5.47
CA TYR A 116 -4.17 -6.46 6.88
C TYR A 116 -3.26 -5.45 7.61
N TYR A 117 -1.96 -5.44 7.30
CA TYR A 117 -1.00 -4.51 7.94
C TYR A 117 -1.24 -3.05 7.52
N TYR A 118 -1.39 -2.81 6.22
CA TYR A 118 -1.74 -1.50 5.68
C TYR A 118 -3.15 -1.06 6.09
N ARG A 119 -4.12 -1.99 6.15
CA ARG A 119 -5.47 -1.76 6.67
C ARG A 119 -5.42 -1.17 8.08
N LYS A 120 -4.67 -1.81 8.99
CA LYS A 120 -4.43 -1.29 10.35
C LYS A 120 -3.78 0.10 10.35
N ALA A 121 -2.91 0.42 9.38
CA ALA A 121 -2.32 1.75 9.26
C ALA A 121 -3.37 2.81 8.91
N TYR A 122 -4.06 2.70 7.77
CA TYR A 122 -4.99 3.76 7.34
C TYR A 122 -6.32 3.79 8.11
N TYR A 123 -6.79 2.66 8.66
CA TYR A 123 -7.93 2.68 9.60
C TYR A 123 -7.62 3.51 10.84
N ARG A 124 -6.35 3.54 11.30
CA ARG A 124 -5.92 4.36 12.44
C ARG A 124 -5.63 5.80 12.05
N SER A 125 -4.95 6.03 10.94
CA SER A 125 -4.44 7.37 10.58
C SER A 125 -5.43 8.24 9.79
N PHE A 126 -6.34 7.65 9.01
CA PHE A 126 -7.38 8.39 8.26
C PHE A 126 -8.77 8.21 8.88
N TRP A 127 -9.14 6.98 9.27
CA TRP A 127 -10.47 6.71 9.85
C TRP A 127 -10.54 6.80 11.38
N MET A 128 -9.41 6.83 12.10
CA MET A 128 -9.38 6.84 13.58
C MET A 128 -10.22 5.72 14.24
N SER A 129 -10.25 4.50 13.68
CA SER A 129 -11.07 3.39 14.17
C SER A 129 -10.24 2.19 14.67
N PRO A 130 -10.10 2.03 16.00
CA PRO A 130 -9.77 3.09 16.95
C PRO A 130 -8.30 3.54 16.74
N PRO A 131 -7.93 4.81 16.98
CA PRO A 131 -6.60 5.32 16.58
C PRO A 131 -5.46 4.70 17.38
N ALA A 132 -5.71 4.38 18.65
CA ALA A 132 -4.79 3.71 19.56
C ALA A 132 -5.57 2.84 20.56
N CYS A 133 -4.86 1.93 21.25
CA CYS A 133 -5.45 1.18 22.36
C CYS A 133 -5.89 2.15 23.49
N ALA A 134 -7.02 1.88 24.13
CA ALA A 134 -7.62 2.71 25.17
C ALA A 134 -7.95 4.19 24.77
N VAL A 135 -8.11 4.43 23.47
CA VAL A 135 -8.70 5.67 22.91
C VAL A 135 -9.97 5.27 22.16
N ALA A 136 -11.11 5.90 22.50
CA ALA A 136 -12.39 5.59 21.87
C ALA A 136 -12.41 6.07 20.40
N GLU A 137 -13.03 5.29 19.52
CA GLU A 137 -13.25 5.73 18.14
C GLU A 137 -14.31 6.85 18.06
N PRO A 138 -14.23 7.76 17.07
CA PRO A 138 -15.22 8.83 16.90
C PRO A 138 -16.50 8.34 16.19
N HIS A 139 -16.47 7.16 15.58
CA HIS A 139 -17.58 6.62 14.78
C HIS A 139 -18.68 6.02 15.65
N LYS A 140 -19.94 6.37 15.33
CA LYS A 140 -21.12 5.84 16.04
C LYS A 140 -21.67 4.54 15.45
N LYS A 141 -21.18 4.11 14.29
CA LYS A 141 -21.66 2.95 13.53
C LYS A 141 -20.50 2.31 12.77
N TYR A 142 -20.26 1.02 12.99
CA TYR A 142 -19.37 0.21 12.17
C TYR A 142 -20.17 -0.44 11.03
N THR A 143 -19.80 -0.20 9.78
CA THR A 143 -20.52 -0.75 8.61
C THR A 143 -20.02 -2.14 8.18
N GLY A 144 -18.93 -2.62 8.78
CA GLY A 144 -18.25 -3.84 8.36
C GLY A 144 -17.54 -3.70 7.01
N GLU A 145 -16.77 -4.75 6.68
CA GLU A 145 -16.09 -4.89 5.39
C GLU A 145 -17.02 -5.49 4.31
N THR A 146 -18.31 -5.68 4.59
CA THR A 146 -19.29 -6.30 3.68
C THR A 146 -20.03 -5.31 2.78
N ARG A 147 -19.74 -4.00 2.91
CA ARG A 147 -20.38 -2.92 2.15
C ARG A 147 -19.32 -2.15 1.34
N ALA A 148 -19.68 -1.71 0.13
CA ALA A 148 -18.83 -0.83 -0.68
C ALA A 148 -18.57 0.51 0.05
N PRO A 149 -17.35 1.10 -0.06
CA PRO A 149 -16.19 0.61 -0.83
C PRO A 149 -15.35 -0.47 -0.10
N LEU A 150 -15.61 -0.71 1.19
CA LEU A 150 -14.77 -1.59 2.02
C LEU A 150 -14.79 -3.07 1.59
N ILE A 151 -15.77 -3.51 0.80
CA ILE A 151 -15.83 -4.87 0.24
C ILE A 151 -14.59 -5.28 -0.58
N LEU A 152 -13.87 -4.32 -1.16
CA LEU A 152 -12.59 -4.57 -1.84
C LEU A 152 -11.52 -5.18 -0.92
N GLN A 153 -11.63 -4.99 0.40
CA GLN A 153 -10.73 -5.54 1.41
C GLN A 153 -10.72 -7.07 1.46
N ASN A 154 -11.82 -7.71 1.05
CA ASN A 154 -11.89 -9.18 0.94
C ASN A 154 -11.11 -9.70 -0.29
N GLY A 155 -10.72 -8.82 -1.23
CA GLY A 155 -9.97 -9.16 -2.43
C GLY A 155 -8.51 -9.55 -2.19
N HIS A 156 -8.00 -9.46 -0.96
CA HIS A 156 -6.56 -9.63 -0.66
C HIS A 156 -5.97 -10.95 -1.15
N ARG A 157 -6.72 -12.06 -1.11
CA ARG A 157 -6.26 -13.36 -1.63
C ARG A 157 -5.88 -13.29 -3.12
N TRP A 158 -6.67 -12.59 -3.93
CA TRP A 158 -6.42 -12.46 -5.37
C TRP A 158 -5.25 -11.53 -5.67
N PHE A 159 -5.17 -10.40 -4.96
CA PHE A 159 -4.02 -9.50 -5.07
C PHE A 159 -2.72 -10.10 -4.52
N PHE A 160 -2.78 -11.04 -3.56
CA PHE A 160 -1.61 -11.78 -3.10
C PHE A 160 -1.07 -12.72 -4.18
N TYR A 161 -1.93 -13.45 -4.89
CA TYR A 161 -1.46 -14.28 -6.01
C TYR A 161 -0.83 -13.44 -7.14
N ALA A 162 -1.41 -12.28 -7.47
CA ALA A 162 -0.77 -11.34 -8.39
C ALA A 162 0.56 -10.80 -7.82
N GLY A 163 0.58 -10.42 -6.54
CA GLY A 163 1.77 -9.93 -5.83
C GLY A 163 2.92 -10.92 -5.81
N LEU A 164 2.66 -12.23 -5.71
CA LEU A 164 3.68 -13.28 -5.82
C LEU A 164 4.31 -13.33 -7.23
N VAL A 165 3.51 -13.19 -8.30
CA VAL A 165 4.03 -13.12 -9.67
C VAL A 165 4.90 -11.86 -9.85
N PHE A 166 4.44 -10.72 -9.34
CA PHE A 166 5.23 -9.48 -9.32
C PHE A 166 6.49 -9.59 -8.46
N ASN A 167 6.48 -10.35 -7.37
CA ASN A 167 7.66 -10.59 -6.55
C ASN A 167 8.75 -11.35 -7.31
N VAL A 168 8.37 -12.38 -8.08
CA VAL A 168 9.32 -13.12 -8.94
C VAL A 168 9.92 -12.21 -10.02
N ILE A 169 9.10 -11.35 -10.65
CA ILE A 169 9.58 -10.39 -11.67
C ILE A 169 10.55 -9.38 -11.06
N LEU A 170 10.19 -8.72 -9.95
CA LEU A 170 11.07 -7.73 -9.30
C LEU A 170 12.33 -8.38 -8.69
N THR A 171 12.28 -9.66 -8.33
CA THR A 171 13.47 -10.43 -7.92
C THR A 171 14.37 -10.74 -9.12
N TYR A 172 13.81 -11.08 -10.27
CA TYR A 172 14.55 -11.27 -11.53
C TYR A 172 15.25 -9.98 -11.97
N ASP A 173 14.54 -8.84 -11.93
CA ASP A 173 15.13 -7.52 -12.23
C ASP A 173 16.29 -7.23 -11.27
N ALA A 174 16.08 -7.39 -9.95
CA ALA A 174 17.12 -7.20 -8.95
C ALA A 174 18.36 -8.10 -9.18
N ILE A 175 18.18 -9.33 -9.66
CA ILE A 175 19.28 -10.22 -10.06
C ILE A 175 20.00 -9.72 -11.31
N ILE A 176 19.29 -9.22 -12.34
CA ILE A 176 19.94 -8.60 -13.52
C ILE A 176 20.80 -7.41 -13.08
N THR A 177 20.39 -6.65 -12.06
CA THR A 177 21.12 -5.45 -11.61
C THR A 177 22.45 -5.72 -10.89
N PHE A 178 22.94 -6.96 -10.88
CA PHE A 178 24.34 -7.32 -10.58
C PHE A 178 25.27 -7.28 -11.81
N LYS A 179 24.75 -6.90 -12.98
CA LYS A 179 25.53 -6.60 -14.18
C LYS A 179 26.02 -5.15 -14.19
N ASN A 180 27.05 -4.85 -14.99
CA ASN A 180 27.30 -3.49 -15.48
C ASN A 180 26.57 -3.23 -16.82
N GLU A 181 26.67 -2.00 -17.35
CA GLU A 181 26.14 -1.59 -18.66
C GLU A 181 26.68 -2.44 -19.83
N GLU A 182 27.85 -3.06 -19.67
CA GLU A 182 28.50 -3.94 -20.66
C GLU A 182 28.09 -5.42 -20.50
N GLY A 183 27.20 -5.75 -19.55
CA GLY A 183 26.70 -7.09 -19.27
C GLY A 183 27.62 -7.98 -18.42
N GLN A 184 28.76 -7.48 -17.93
CA GLN A 184 29.67 -8.19 -17.02
C GLN A 184 29.03 -8.38 -15.65
N TRP A 185 29.20 -9.55 -15.02
CA TRP A 185 28.60 -9.88 -13.73
C TRP A 185 29.52 -9.57 -12.53
N GLY A 186 28.91 -9.28 -11.38
CA GLY A 186 29.62 -9.09 -10.10
C GLY A 186 29.71 -7.64 -9.63
N HIS A 187 29.02 -6.73 -10.32
CA HIS A 187 28.92 -5.33 -9.96
C HIS A 187 27.75 -5.12 -8.99
N MET A 188 27.79 -4.05 -8.19
CA MET A 188 26.68 -3.67 -7.32
C MET A 188 26.63 -2.15 -7.21
N SER A 189 25.47 -1.58 -7.52
CA SER A 189 25.19 -0.15 -7.40
C SER A 189 24.28 0.15 -6.21
N VAL A 190 24.11 1.43 -5.88
CA VAL A 190 23.07 1.87 -4.93
C VAL A 190 21.67 1.49 -5.45
N GLY A 191 21.47 1.49 -6.77
CA GLY A 191 20.23 1.00 -7.40
C GLY A 191 20.00 -0.49 -7.14
N THR A 192 21.02 -1.33 -7.31
CA THR A 192 20.99 -2.77 -7.02
C THR A 192 20.52 -3.04 -5.59
N LEU A 193 21.08 -2.31 -4.60
CA LEU A 193 20.66 -2.41 -3.19
C LEU A 193 19.20 -1.97 -2.97
N VAL A 194 18.76 -0.90 -3.62
CA VAL A 194 17.36 -0.41 -3.52
C VAL A 194 16.38 -1.41 -4.14
N LEU A 195 16.73 -2.06 -5.26
CA LEU A 195 15.88 -3.05 -5.93
C LEU A 195 15.81 -4.36 -5.14
N LEU A 196 16.93 -4.83 -4.57
CA LEU A 196 16.95 -5.96 -3.65
C LEU A 196 16.07 -5.72 -2.41
N LEU A 197 16.19 -4.54 -1.79
CA LEU A 197 15.32 -4.15 -0.67
C LEU A 197 13.85 -4.02 -1.09
N ASN A 198 13.56 -3.63 -2.33
CA ASN A 198 12.20 -3.56 -2.85
C ASN A 198 11.59 -4.95 -3.03
N ALA A 199 12.30 -5.88 -3.67
CA ALA A 199 11.87 -7.25 -3.89
C ALA A 199 11.72 -8.04 -2.57
N ALA A 200 12.61 -7.82 -1.59
CA ALA A 200 12.56 -8.47 -0.28
C ALA A 200 11.47 -7.94 0.67
N LEU A 201 10.86 -6.78 0.38
CA LEU A 201 9.89 -6.08 1.24
C LEU A 201 8.54 -5.79 0.55
N LEU A 202 8.20 -6.54 -0.53
CA LEU A 202 7.03 -6.27 -1.38
C LEU A 202 5.68 -6.56 -0.69
#